data_AF-A0A9D1ZVD2-F1
#
_entry.id   AF-A0A9D1ZVD2-F1
#
_cell.length_a   1.000
_cell.length_b   1.000
_cell.length_c   1.000
_cell.angle_alpha   90.00
_cell.angle_beta   90.00
_cell.angle_gamma   90.00
#
_symmetry.space_group_name_H-M   'P 1'
#
loop_
_entity.id
_entity.type
_entity.pdbx_description
1 polymer ?
#
loop_
_entity_poly.entity_id
_entity_poly.type
_entity_poly.pdbx_seq_one_letter_code
_entity_poly.pdbx_strand_id
1 'polypeptide(L)'
;MGLEKFDDAIAEYIETKRKHTIKALKMAQLSDSEIDQYCAEIEKEILGFVKCNEPYAQLLMDLEHIHSKKYNLYSLTEIAKKKNHDNPSYVIQSWLRDINTLQFLYLWEKDNNQYFIEEAAKELIEKTKQPSFTMTAKLWIKNTRAIGIRSKQGHGGGTLVSQEIAIDFITWVFPEKRYELSKLIVNKIMQLKD
;
A
#
# COMPACT_ATOMS: atom_id res chain seq x y z
N MET A 1 1.62 -14.60 6.51
CA MET A 1 2.76 -15.30 5.89
C MET A 1 3.95 -14.37 6.09
N GLY A 2 4.96 -14.79 6.86
CA GLY A 2 6.08 -13.93 7.22
C GLY A 2 7.01 -13.64 6.05
N LEU A 3 7.87 -12.63 6.21
CA LEU A 3 8.88 -12.26 5.23
C LEU A 3 10.00 -13.29 5.11
N GLU A 4 10.19 -14.13 6.13
CA GLU A 4 11.20 -15.19 6.23
C GLU A 4 11.26 -16.11 5.00
N LYS A 5 10.13 -16.32 4.32
CA LYS A 5 10.07 -17.12 3.09
C LYS A 5 10.88 -16.55 1.92
N PHE A 6 11.30 -15.29 2.01
CA PHE A 6 12.10 -14.61 0.99
C PHE A 6 13.57 -14.48 1.38
N ASP A 7 13.96 -14.85 2.60
CA ASP A 7 15.34 -14.69 3.09
C ASP A 7 16.33 -15.48 2.24
N ASP A 8 15.98 -16.73 1.87
CA ASP A 8 16.79 -17.58 1.00
C ASP A 8 17.00 -16.96 -0.38
N ALA A 9 15.93 -16.39 -0.96
CA ALA A 9 16.00 -15.75 -2.28
C ALA A 9 16.81 -14.44 -2.25
N ILE A 10 16.71 -13.68 -1.16
CA ILE A 10 17.53 -12.47 -0.95
C ILE A 10 19.00 -12.86 -0.81
N ALA A 11 19.30 -13.87 0.00
CA ALA A 11 20.66 -14.37 0.19
C ALA A 11 21.27 -14.88 -1.13
N GLU A 12 20.52 -15.65 -1.91
CA GLU A 12 20.96 -16.15 -3.22
C GLU A 12 21.25 -15.01 -4.20
N TYR A 13 20.38 -13.98 -4.24
CA TYR A 13 20.56 -12.81 -5.07
C TYR A 13 21.82 -12.02 -4.68
N ILE A 14 22.01 -11.76 -3.38
CA ILE A 14 23.18 -11.05 -2.85
C ILE A 14 24.46 -11.80 -3.20
N GLU A 15 24.49 -13.11 -2.95
CA GLU A 15 25.67 -13.95 -3.22
C GLU A 15 26.01 -13.97 -4.71
N THR A 16 25.00 -14.04 -5.57
CA THR A 16 25.17 -13.99 -7.03
C THR A 16 25.76 -12.64 -7.46
N LYS A 17 25.25 -11.52 -6.93
CA LYS A 17 25.79 -10.19 -7.24
C LYS A 17 27.20 -10.02 -6.70
N ARG A 18 27.47 -10.50 -5.48
CA ARG A 18 28.81 -10.48 -4.86
C ARG A 18 29.85 -11.15 -5.73
N LYS A 19 29.59 -12.36 -6.23
CA LYS A 19 30.50 -13.09 -7.14
C LYS A 19 30.84 -12.29 -8.40
N HIS A 20 29.84 -11.67 -9.02
CA HIS A 20 30.06 -10.83 -10.20
C HIS A 20 30.90 -9.59 -9.88
N THR A 21 30.61 -8.92 -8.76
CA THR A 21 31.35 -7.73 -8.32
C THR A 21 32.82 -8.05 -8.01
N ILE A 22 33.08 -9.13 -7.25
CA ILE A 22 34.46 -9.58 -6.95
C ILE A 22 35.23 -9.84 -8.24
N LYS A 23 34.61 -10.54 -9.21
CA LYS A 23 35.25 -10.81 -10.50
C LYS A 23 35.64 -9.51 -11.22
N ALA A 24 34.76 -8.52 -11.24
CA ALA A 24 35.03 -7.23 -11.88
C ALA A 24 36.15 -6.45 -11.16
N LEU A 25 36.15 -6.43 -9.82
CA LEU A 25 37.17 -5.73 -9.03
C LEU A 25 38.55 -6.39 -9.13
N LYS A 26 38.62 -7.72 -9.20
CA LYS A 26 39.86 -8.45 -9.47
C LYS A 26 40.44 -8.12 -10.84
N MET A 27 39.59 -7.95 -11.85
CA MET A 27 40.03 -7.50 -13.19
C MET A 27 40.58 -6.07 -13.17
N ALA A 28 40.17 -5.24 -12.20
CA ALA A 28 40.68 -3.90 -11.97
C ALA A 28 41.96 -3.86 -11.09
N GLN A 29 42.54 -5.02 -10.76
CA GLN A 29 43.80 -5.16 -9.99
C GLN A 29 43.74 -4.65 -8.54
N LEU A 30 42.57 -4.61 -7.92
CA LEU A 30 42.47 -4.37 -6.47
C LEU A 30 42.99 -5.57 -5.68
N SER A 31 43.56 -5.30 -4.50
CA SER A 31 43.98 -6.36 -3.57
C SER A 31 42.76 -7.08 -2.97
N ASP A 32 42.93 -8.34 -2.58
CA ASP A 32 41.85 -9.10 -1.93
C ASP A 32 41.32 -8.40 -0.66
N SER A 33 42.20 -7.71 0.09
CA SER A 33 41.81 -6.93 1.27
C SER A 33 40.92 -5.73 0.94
N GLU A 34 41.21 -5.00 -0.15
CA GLU A 34 40.39 -3.87 -0.60
C GLU A 34 39.02 -4.36 -1.10
N ILE A 35 39.00 -5.49 -1.80
CA ILE A 35 37.77 -6.12 -2.29
C ILE A 35 36.89 -6.58 -1.11
N ASP A 36 37.47 -7.24 -0.11
CA ASP A 36 36.73 -7.71 1.06
C ASP A 36 36.14 -6.55 1.87
N GLN A 37 36.92 -5.48 2.06
CA GLN A 37 36.42 -4.28 2.74
C GLN A 37 35.26 -3.64 1.95
N TYR A 38 35.42 -3.47 0.64
CA TYR A 38 34.38 -2.89 -0.21
C TYR A 38 33.11 -3.75 -0.25
N CYS A 39 33.24 -5.08 -0.34
CA CYS A 39 32.11 -5.98 -0.25
C CYS A 39 31.41 -5.91 1.10
N ALA A 40 32.14 -5.83 2.22
CA ALA A 40 31.55 -5.72 3.55
C ALA A 40 30.79 -4.39 3.74
N GLU A 41 31.33 -3.29 3.22
CA GLU A 41 30.67 -1.97 3.24
C GLU A 41 29.36 -1.99 2.45
N ILE A 42 29.37 -2.53 1.22
CA ILE A 42 28.18 -2.69 0.39
C ILE A 42 27.16 -3.64 1.03
N GLU A 43 27.58 -4.78 1.58
CA GLU A 43 26.68 -5.72 2.23
C GLU A 43 25.96 -5.05 3.42
N LYS A 44 26.68 -4.27 4.21
CA LYS A 44 26.09 -3.49 5.31
C LYS A 44 25.06 -2.47 4.79
N GLU A 45 25.35 -1.81 3.69
CA GLU A 45 24.44 -0.86 3.05
C GLU A 45 23.16 -1.56 2.54
N ILE A 46 23.32 -2.68 1.81
CA ILE A 46 22.22 -3.50 1.30
C ILE A 46 21.34 -4.01 2.43
N LEU A 47 21.92 -4.55 3.50
CA LEU A 47 21.17 -5.02 4.67
C LEU A 47 20.41 -3.86 5.33
N GLY A 48 21.01 -2.67 5.38
CA GLY A 48 20.35 -1.44 5.80
C GLY A 48 19.13 -1.12 4.94
N PHE A 49 19.26 -1.18 3.61
CA PHE A 49 18.15 -0.97 2.68
C PHE A 49 17.04 -2.01 2.82
N VAL A 50 17.38 -3.29 2.91
CA VAL A 50 16.41 -4.39 3.06
C VAL A 50 15.59 -4.17 4.33
N LYS A 51 16.26 -3.92 5.45
CA LYS A 51 15.60 -3.65 6.74
C LYS A 51 14.69 -2.42 6.68
N CYS A 52 15.16 -1.34 6.05
CA CYS A 52 14.35 -0.13 5.90
C CYS A 52 13.09 -0.36 5.06
N ASN A 53 13.11 -1.29 4.09
CA ASN A 53 11.99 -1.56 3.19
C ASN A 53 11.09 -2.73 3.62
N GLU A 54 11.44 -3.43 4.70
CA GLU A 54 10.68 -4.55 5.26
C GLU A 54 9.16 -4.25 5.43
N PRO A 55 8.74 -3.08 5.95
CA PRO A 55 7.32 -2.78 6.11
C PRO A 55 6.58 -2.62 4.77
N TYR A 56 7.28 -2.16 3.73
CA TYR A 56 6.72 -2.04 2.38
C TYR A 56 6.45 -3.42 1.79
N ALA A 57 7.40 -4.35 1.94
CA ALA A 57 7.22 -5.74 1.50
C ALA A 57 6.04 -6.41 2.22
N GLN A 58 5.88 -6.17 3.52
CA GLN A 58 4.76 -6.71 4.27
C GLN A 58 3.41 -6.13 3.78
N LEU A 59 3.35 -4.83 3.49
CA LEU A 59 2.15 -4.20 2.91
C LEU A 59 1.80 -4.81 1.54
N LEU A 60 2.79 -5.04 0.68
CA LEU A 60 2.57 -5.69 -0.62
C LEU A 60 1.98 -7.10 -0.46
N MET A 61 2.50 -7.90 0.47
CA MET A 61 1.95 -9.22 0.74
C MET A 61 0.52 -9.17 1.30
N ASP A 62 0.25 -8.21 2.18
CA ASP A 62 -1.10 -8.00 2.70
C ASP A 62 -2.08 -7.65 1.56
N LEU A 63 -1.63 -6.86 0.58
CA LEU A 63 -2.40 -6.50 -0.62
C LEU A 63 -2.60 -7.68 -1.58
N GLU A 64 -1.57 -8.50 -1.84
CA GLU A 64 -1.69 -9.66 -2.72
C GLU A 64 -2.74 -10.66 -2.21
N HIS A 65 -2.81 -10.86 -0.89
CA HIS A 65 -3.76 -11.80 -0.30
C HIS A 65 -5.23 -11.42 -0.51
N ILE A 66 -5.51 -10.12 -0.63
CA ILE A 66 -6.86 -9.58 -0.81
C ILE A 66 -7.16 -9.20 -2.27
N HIS A 67 -6.23 -9.49 -3.19
CA HIS A 67 -6.34 -9.14 -4.60
C HIS A 67 -7.30 -10.07 -5.33
N SER A 68 -8.31 -9.48 -5.94
CA SER A 68 -9.22 -10.15 -6.84
C SER A 68 -8.68 -10.12 -8.26
N LYS A 69 -8.00 -11.20 -8.68
CA LYS A 69 -7.48 -11.34 -10.06
C LYS A 69 -8.53 -11.10 -11.14
N LYS A 70 -9.79 -11.47 -10.88
CA LYS A 70 -10.90 -11.29 -11.82
C LYS A 70 -11.18 -9.83 -12.15
N TYR A 71 -11.08 -8.96 -11.15
CA TYR A 71 -11.43 -7.54 -11.29
C TYR A 71 -10.20 -6.62 -11.30
N ASN A 72 -9.01 -7.17 -11.02
CA ASN A 72 -7.80 -6.43 -10.74
C ASN A 72 -8.02 -5.34 -9.66
N LEU A 73 -8.72 -5.70 -8.58
CA LEU A 73 -9.08 -4.82 -7.46
C LEU A 73 -8.83 -5.53 -6.13
N TYR A 74 -8.82 -4.78 -5.04
CA TYR A 74 -8.51 -5.26 -3.69
C TYR A 74 -9.74 -5.23 -2.79
N SER A 75 -9.94 -6.28 -1.99
CA SER A 75 -11.13 -6.40 -1.13
C SER A 75 -10.98 -5.67 0.20
N LEU A 76 -11.70 -4.54 0.34
CA LEU A 76 -11.83 -3.85 1.63
C LEU A 76 -12.56 -4.72 2.66
N THR A 77 -13.49 -5.57 2.21
CA THR A 77 -14.25 -6.45 3.10
C THR A 77 -13.33 -7.46 3.80
N GLU A 78 -12.34 -8.02 3.09
CA GLU A 78 -11.38 -8.94 3.72
C GLU A 78 -10.45 -8.21 4.70
N ILE A 79 -10.03 -6.99 4.39
CA ILE A 79 -9.27 -6.15 5.33
C ILE A 79 -10.11 -5.84 6.58
N ALA A 80 -11.35 -5.39 6.38
CA ALA A 80 -12.25 -5.00 7.45
C ALA A 80 -12.55 -6.16 8.41
N LYS A 81 -12.66 -7.40 7.91
CA LYS A 81 -12.85 -8.60 8.74
C LYS A 81 -11.70 -8.84 9.72
N LYS A 82 -10.47 -8.45 9.37
CA LYS A 82 -9.32 -8.52 10.30
C LYS A 82 -9.50 -7.57 11.50
N LYS A 83 -10.27 -6.50 11.36
CA LYS A 83 -10.55 -5.52 12.42
C LYS A 83 -11.84 -5.83 13.18
N ASN A 84 -12.89 -6.18 12.45
CA ASN A 84 -14.19 -6.56 13.01
C ASN A 84 -14.82 -7.63 12.11
N HIS A 85 -14.71 -8.88 12.53
CA HIS A 85 -15.20 -10.03 11.78
C HIS A 85 -16.73 -10.03 11.66
N ASP A 86 -17.43 -9.59 12.71
CA ASP A 86 -18.90 -9.66 12.79
C ASP A 86 -19.57 -8.54 11.97
N ASN A 87 -18.95 -7.37 11.89
CA ASN A 87 -19.48 -6.24 11.13
C ASN A 87 -18.40 -5.50 10.31
N PRO A 88 -17.84 -6.13 9.27
CA PRO A 88 -16.84 -5.51 8.40
C PRO A 88 -17.40 -4.31 7.63
N SER A 89 -18.70 -4.31 7.31
CA SER A 89 -19.36 -3.17 6.66
C SER A 89 -19.31 -1.90 7.49
N TYR A 90 -19.40 -2.02 8.82
CA TYR A 90 -19.33 -0.87 9.73
C TYR A 90 -17.93 -0.25 9.74
N VAL A 91 -16.87 -1.06 9.61
CA VAL A 91 -15.49 -0.54 9.51
C VAL A 91 -15.34 0.30 8.24
N ILE A 92 -15.81 -0.21 7.10
CA ILE A 92 -15.79 0.52 5.82
C ILE A 92 -16.64 1.79 5.90
N GLN A 93 -17.81 1.73 6.54
CA GLN A 93 -18.67 2.88 6.73
C GLN A 93 -18.03 3.94 7.64
N SER A 94 -17.31 3.52 8.68
CA SER A 94 -16.58 4.42 9.57
C SER A 94 -15.45 5.14 8.84
N TRP A 95 -14.74 4.45 7.95
CA TRP A 95 -13.76 5.08 7.05
C TRP A 95 -14.40 6.13 6.14
N LEU A 96 -15.54 5.81 5.51
CA LEU A 96 -16.27 6.76 4.65
C LEU A 96 -16.91 7.95 5.41
N ARG A 97 -16.89 7.96 6.75
CA ARG A 97 -17.32 9.12 7.56
C ARG A 97 -16.23 10.19 7.65
N ASP A 98 -14.98 9.80 7.44
CA ASP A 98 -13.83 10.71 7.53
C ASP A 98 -13.77 11.64 6.30
N ILE A 99 -13.69 12.95 6.55
CA ILE A 99 -13.67 13.95 5.48
C ILE A 99 -12.40 13.84 4.64
N ASN A 100 -11.24 13.56 5.25
CA ASN A 100 -9.99 13.43 4.52
C ASN A 100 -10.03 12.19 3.62
N THR A 101 -10.66 11.11 4.07
CA THR A 101 -10.95 9.93 3.23
C THR A 101 -11.78 10.31 2.01
N LEU A 102 -12.89 11.04 2.19
CA LEU A 102 -13.73 11.42 1.05
C LEU A 102 -13.03 12.40 0.10
N GLN A 103 -12.19 13.30 0.63
CA GLN A 103 -11.35 14.19 -0.19
C GLN A 103 -10.30 13.41 -0.97
N PHE A 104 -9.65 12.43 -0.34
CA PHE A 104 -8.74 11.51 -1.01
C PHE A 104 -9.43 10.76 -2.16
N LEU A 105 -10.63 10.22 -1.93
CA LEU A 105 -11.43 9.58 -2.97
C LEU A 105 -11.81 10.54 -4.08
N TYR A 106 -12.19 11.78 -3.76
CA TYR A 106 -12.47 12.81 -4.75
C TYR A 106 -11.26 13.07 -5.66
N LEU A 107 -10.06 13.22 -5.08
CA LEU A 107 -8.83 13.44 -5.86
C LEU A 107 -8.51 12.26 -6.76
N TRP A 108 -8.56 11.04 -6.21
CA TRP A 108 -8.29 9.82 -6.99
C TRP A 108 -9.27 9.69 -8.16
N GLU A 109 -10.57 9.90 -7.93
CA GLU A 109 -11.57 9.82 -9.00
C GLU A 109 -11.36 10.93 -10.04
N LYS A 110 -11.08 12.16 -9.61
CA LYS A 110 -10.82 13.28 -10.53
C LYS A 110 -9.68 12.99 -11.51
N ASP A 111 -8.60 12.37 -11.03
CA ASP A 111 -7.43 12.09 -11.85
C ASP A 111 -7.62 10.84 -12.75
N ASN A 112 -8.49 9.90 -12.36
CA ASN A 112 -8.58 8.58 -13.00
C ASN A 112 -9.92 8.31 -13.71
N ASN A 113 -10.93 9.16 -13.56
CA ASN A 113 -12.29 8.93 -14.03
C ASN A 113 -12.88 10.15 -14.77
N GLN A 114 -12.78 10.12 -16.10
CA GLN A 114 -13.33 11.18 -16.96
C GLN A 114 -14.85 11.42 -16.85
N TYR A 115 -15.60 10.48 -16.26
CA TYR A 115 -17.04 10.57 -16.09
C TYR A 115 -17.47 10.89 -14.66
N PHE A 116 -16.50 11.23 -13.79
CA PHE A 116 -16.74 11.59 -12.41
C PHE A 116 -17.57 12.88 -12.30
N ILE A 117 -18.55 12.88 -11.40
CA ILE A 117 -19.43 14.04 -11.16
C ILE A 117 -18.92 14.79 -9.93
N GLU A 118 -18.03 15.76 -10.16
CA GLU A 118 -17.35 16.52 -9.10
C GLU A 118 -18.31 17.29 -8.19
N GLU A 119 -19.35 17.92 -8.75
CA GLU A 119 -20.33 18.69 -8.00
C GLU A 119 -21.08 17.80 -7.00
N ALA A 120 -21.52 16.62 -7.45
CA ALA A 120 -22.20 15.64 -6.60
C ALA A 120 -21.27 15.12 -5.48
N ALA A 121 -19.98 14.96 -5.77
CA ALA A 121 -18.99 14.58 -4.76
C ALA A 121 -18.82 15.68 -3.69
N LYS A 122 -18.71 16.95 -4.10
CA LYS A 122 -18.62 18.10 -3.17
C LYS A 122 -19.85 18.21 -2.28
N GLU A 123 -21.05 18.05 -2.86
CA GLU A 123 -22.31 18.04 -2.07
C GLU A 123 -22.35 16.90 -1.05
N LEU A 124 -21.91 15.70 -1.44
CA LEU A 124 -21.86 14.54 -0.55
C LEU A 124 -20.84 14.72 0.59
N ILE A 125 -19.68 15.31 0.30
CA ILE A 125 -18.68 15.66 1.33
C ILE A 125 -19.26 16.67 2.31
N GLU A 126 -19.93 17.71 1.82
CA GLU A 126 -20.57 18.72 2.68
C GLU A 126 -21.65 18.09 3.58
N LYS A 127 -22.51 17.24 3.01
CA LYS A 127 -23.53 16.49 3.76
C LYS A 127 -22.93 15.60 4.84
N THR A 128 -21.73 15.06 4.65
CA THR A 128 -21.05 14.19 5.63
C THR A 128 -20.68 14.91 6.93
N LYS A 129 -20.63 16.25 6.94
CA LYS A 129 -20.46 17.03 8.16
C LYS A 129 -21.66 16.94 9.11
N GLN A 130 -22.83 16.56 8.60
CA GLN A 130 -24.04 16.41 9.41
C GLN A 130 -23.98 15.08 10.19
N PRO A 131 -24.11 15.09 11.53
CA PRO A 131 -23.97 13.86 12.33
C PRO A 131 -24.98 12.75 11.99
N SER A 132 -26.18 13.14 11.52
CA SER A 132 -27.25 12.24 11.10
C SER A 132 -27.01 11.62 9.72
N PHE A 133 -26.14 12.22 8.91
CA PHE A 133 -25.86 11.72 7.57
C PHE A 133 -24.89 10.54 7.63
N THR A 134 -25.19 9.52 6.84
CA THR A 134 -24.39 8.31 6.77
C THR A 134 -23.94 8.08 5.33
N MET A 135 -22.65 8.29 5.07
CA MET A 135 -22.06 7.96 3.79
C MET A 135 -21.97 6.44 3.61
N THR A 136 -22.23 5.95 2.40
CA THR A 136 -22.00 4.55 2.02
C THR A 136 -21.33 4.49 0.66
N ALA A 137 -20.57 3.42 0.41
CA ALA A 137 -19.93 3.20 -0.89
C ALA A 137 -20.94 3.25 -2.05
N LYS A 138 -22.12 2.65 -1.87
CA LYS A 138 -23.19 2.70 -2.87
C LYS A 138 -23.70 4.11 -3.13
N LEU A 139 -23.85 4.93 -2.09
CA LEU A 139 -24.30 6.31 -2.23
C LEU A 139 -23.24 7.14 -2.97
N TRP A 140 -21.97 6.98 -2.62
CA TRP A 140 -20.85 7.61 -3.32
C TRP A 140 -20.87 7.23 -4.81
N ILE A 141 -20.79 5.94 -5.13
CA ILE A 141 -20.77 5.42 -6.51
C ILE A 141 -21.97 5.92 -7.32
N LYS A 142 -23.18 5.83 -6.77
CA LYS A 142 -24.42 6.18 -7.49
C LYS A 142 -24.46 7.65 -7.89
N ASN A 143 -24.01 8.56 -7.02
CA ASN A 143 -24.11 10.00 -7.27
C ASN A 143 -22.91 10.55 -8.04
N THR A 144 -21.72 9.98 -7.83
CA THR A 144 -20.49 10.52 -8.39
C THR A 144 -19.98 9.78 -9.62
N ARG A 145 -20.55 8.60 -9.94
CA ARG A 145 -20.02 7.66 -10.94
C ARG A 145 -18.61 7.17 -10.64
N ALA A 146 -18.25 7.11 -9.36
CA ALA A 146 -16.96 6.61 -8.92
C ALA A 146 -16.63 5.21 -9.48
N ILE A 147 -15.40 5.03 -9.96
CA ILE A 147 -14.89 3.75 -10.49
C ILE A 147 -13.84 3.10 -9.58
N GLY A 148 -13.22 3.89 -8.71
CA GLY A 148 -12.21 3.46 -7.74
C GLY A 148 -12.80 2.63 -6.60
N ILE A 149 -14.12 2.70 -6.39
CA ILE A 149 -14.85 1.83 -5.46
C ILE A 149 -15.95 1.09 -6.20
N ARG A 150 -16.05 -0.22 -5.96
CA ARG A 150 -17.16 -1.08 -6.40
C ARG A 150 -17.75 -1.79 -5.19
N SER A 151 -19.07 -1.77 -5.05
CA SER A 151 -19.76 -2.45 -3.94
C SER A 151 -20.89 -3.34 -4.46
N LYS A 152 -20.80 -4.65 -4.17
CA LYS A 152 -21.79 -5.65 -4.53
C LYS A 152 -22.35 -6.32 -3.27
N GLN A 153 -23.67 -6.51 -3.20
CA GLN A 153 -24.33 -7.27 -2.14
C GLN A 153 -24.51 -8.75 -2.53
N GLY A 154 -24.70 -9.61 -1.53
CA GLY A 154 -25.03 -11.03 -1.69
C GLY A 154 -23.81 -11.95 -1.65
N HIS A 155 -24.01 -13.22 -2.03
CA HIS A 155 -22.96 -14.24 -2.03
C HIS A 155 -21.83 -13.86 -3.01
N GLY A 156 -20.59 -13.91 -2.52
CA GLY A 156 -19.42 -13.37 -3.25
C GLY A 156 -19.46 -11.85 -3.47
N GLY A 157 -20.28 -11.14 -2.69
CA GLY A 157 -20.30 -9.68 -2.62
C GLY A 157 -19.16 -9.12 -1.75
N GLY A 158 -19.10 -7.80 -1.65
CA GLY A 158 -18.06 -7.08 -0.94
C GLY A 158 -17.82 -5.71 -1.54
N THR A 159 -16.91 -4.97 -0.92
CA THR A 159 -16.41 -3.69 -1.44
C THR A 159 -15.00 -3.91 -1.97
N LEU A 160 -14.82 -3.73 -3.27
CA LEU A 160 -13.55 -3.83 -3.99
C LEU A 160 -13.08 -2.44 -4.41
N VAL A 161 -11.77 -2.19 -4.36
CA VAL A 161 -11.20 -0.87 -4.68
C VAL A 161 -9.89 -0.96 -5.46
N SER A 162 -9.45 0.15 -6.04
CA SER A 162 -8.11 0.29 -6.64
C SER A 162 -7.00 0.17 -5.58
N GLN A 163 -5.76 0.02 -6.03
CA GLN A 163 -4.62 -0.23 -5.15
C GLN A 163 -4.38 0.93 -4.17
N GLU A 164 -4.40 2.17 -4.65
CA GLU A 164 -4.13 3.35 -3.82
C GLU A 164 -5.22 3.53 -2.76
N ILE A 165 -6.48 3.27 -3.13
CA ILE A 165 -7.61 3.32 -2.21
C ILE A 165 -7.53 2.19 -1.17
N ALA A 166 -7.05 1.00 -1.55
CA ALA A 166 -6.81 -0.08 -0.61
C ALA A 166 -5.72 0.29 0.41
N ILE A 167 -4.64 0.93 -0.05
CA ILE A 167 -3.54 1.40 0.81
C ILE A 167 -4.06 2.45 1.79
N ASP A 168 -4.82 3.44 1.32
CA ASP A 168 -5.44 4.45 2.20
C ASP A 168 -6.28 3.77 3.29
N PHE A 169 -7.18 2.86 2.92
CA PHE A 169 -7.99 2.13 3.89
C PHE A 169 -7.15 1.33 4.89
N ILE A 170 -6.13 0.60 4.44
CA ILE A 170 -5.23 -0.16 5.33
C ILE A 170 -4.57 0.78 6.34
N THR A 171 -4.04 1.91 5.89
CA THR A 171 -3.36 2.88 6.77
C THR A 171 -4.31 3.64 7.67
N TRP A 172 -5.60 3.70 7.32
CA TRP A 172 -6.65 4.20 8.18
C TRP A 172 -7.06 3.19 9.25
N VAL A 173 -7.18 1.91 8.90
CA VAL A 173 -7.55 0.83 9.84
C VAL A 173 -6.41 0.49 10.81
N PHE A 174 -5.16 0.54 10.34
CA PHE A 174 -3.95 0.07 11.04
C PHE A 174 -2.93 1.21 11.19
N PRO A 175 -2.93 1.93 12.33
CA PRO A 175 -2.01 3.04 12.58
C PRO A 175 -0.53 2.67 12.44
N GLU A 176 -0.16 1.43 12.78
CA GLU A 176 1.20 0.91 12.60
C GLU A 176 1.63 0.91 11.13
N LYS A 177 0.73 0.58 10.20
CA LYS A 177 1.01 0.64 8.76
C LYS A 177 1.22 2.08 8.29
N ARG A 178 0.43 3.02 8.81
CA ARG A 178 0.61 4.45 8.54
C ARG A 178 1.96 4.94 9.02
N TYR A 179 2.35 4.59 10.24
CA TYR A 179 3.64 4.99 10.81
C TYR A 179 4.82 4.46 10.00
N GLU A 180 4.77 3.19 9.59
CA GLU A 180 5.83 2.59 8.79
C GLU A 180 5.94 3.22 7.39
N LEU A 181 4.82 3.54 6.72
CA LEU A 181 4.86 4.29 5.47
C LEU A 181 5.46 5.70 5.64
N SER A 182 5.15 6.39 6.73
CA SER A 182 5.77 7.69 7.03
C SER A 182 7.29 7.57 7.22
N LYS A 183 7.76 6.55 7.94
CA LYS A 183 9.20 6.27 8.09
C LYS A 183 9.88 5.99 6.75
N LEU A 184 9.24 5.21 5.87
CA LEU A 184 9.74 4.92 4.53
C LEU A 184 9.94 6.20 3.72
N ILE A 185 8.97 7.12 3.76
CA ILE A 185 9.06 8.41 3.07
C ILE A 185 10.23 9.24 3.63
N VAL A 186 10.35 9.33 4.96
CA VAL A 186 11.46 10.06 5.61
C VAL A 186 12.81 9.48 5.20
N ASN A 187 12.97 8.16 5.28
CA ASN A 187 14.22 7.48 4.90
C ASN A 187 14.58 7.74 3.44
N LYS A 188 13.59 7.66 2.53
CA LYS A 188 13.81 7.93 1.11
C LYS A 188 14.20 9.39 0.83
N ILE A 189 13.64 10.35 1.58
CA ILE A 189 14.02 11.76 1.48
C ILE A 189 15.45 11.98 1.97
N MET A 190 15.86 11.32 3.07
CA MET A 190 17.23 11.42 3.58
C MET A 190 18.24 10.88 2.56
N GLN A 191 17.95 9.73 1.95
CA GLN A 191 18.79 9.14 0.91
C GLN A 191 18.93 9.98 -0.36
N LEU A 192 17.97 10.86 -0.66
CA LEU A 192 18.04 11.77 -1.81
C LEU A 192 18.84 13.06 -1.53
N LYS A 193 19.22 13.29 -0.26
CA LYS A 193 19.95 14.48 0.17
C LYS A 193 21.45 14.24 0.34
N ASP A 194 21.86 12.97 0.36
CA ASP A 194 23.25 12.51 0.39
C ASP A 194 23.76 12.29 -1.06
#